data_AF-A0A963VNE1-F1
#
_entry.id   AF-A0A963VNE1-F1
#
_cell.length_a   1.000
_cell.length_b   1.000
_cell.length_c   1.000
_cell.angle_alpha   90.00
_cell.angle_beta   90.00
_cell.angle_gamma   90.00
#
_symmetry.space_group_name_H-M   'P 1'
#
loop_
_entity.id
_entity.type
_entity.pdbx_description
1 polymer ?
#
loop_
_entity_poly.entity_id
_entity_poly.type
_entity_poly.pdbx_seq_one_letter_code
_entity_poly.pdbx_strand_id
1 'polypeptide(L)'
;DGHFVAPTVIEIDKVADLGREVFGPVLHVLRYRRERLDDLLGAINGTGYGLTQGVHTRIDETVAQVVSAARAGNIYVNRNVVGAVVGVQPFGGEGLSGTGPKAGGPLYLLRLLAQRPVQAARMAVAHAGPMTRPAVRGLSTEPPPAPASAPAAMAQLRAWAQAQGKNLLAAYCDRAVAESPLGRWHGLPGPTGEANLYAVLPREAVLCLAADGAAGDADRLLQLAAVLAAGSRAVWPADAAALRERLPADVRERITLSGDWSNAHTQFDAALHHGDAASRQAAAAALAARPGPIVGLTGLASGDARIPLERLVIERSLSINTAAAGGNASLMTLG
;
A
#
# COMPACT_ATOMS: atom_id res chain seq x y z
N ASP A 1 -36.03 -20.83 19.05
CA ASP A 1 -34.73 -20.49 19.68
C ASP A 1 -33.83 -19.81 18.68
N GLY A 2 -33.48 -18.55 18.90
CA GLY A 2 -32.50 -17.82 18.08
C GLY A 2 -31.33 -17.33 18.92
N HIS A 3 -30.19 -17.09 18.28
CA HIS A 3 -28.98 -16.58 18.93
C HIS A 3 -28.92 -15.07 18.76
N PHE A 4 -29.18 -14.31 19.83
CA PHE A 4 -29.25 -12.86 19.81
C PHE A 4 -28.26 -12.25 20.80
N VAL A 5 -27.69 -11.11 20.42
CA VAL A 5 -26.90 -10.23 21.29
C VAL A 5 -27.47 -8.83 21.16
N ALA A 6 -27.73 -8.15 22.29
CA ALA A 6 -28.26 -6.80 22.27
C ALA A 6 -27.19 -5.79 21.81
N PRO A 7 -27.55 -4.73 21.07
CA PRO A 7 -26.65 -3.61 20.80
C PRO A 7 -26.07 -3.06 22.10
N THR A 8 -24.75 -2.99 22.17
CA THR A 8 -24.01 -2.66 23.40
C THR A 8 -23.06 -1.52 23.11
N VAL A 9 -22.96 -0.55 24.03
CA VAL A 9 -21.98 0.52 23.99
C VAL A 9 -21.07 0.39 25.22
N ILE A 10 -19.76 0.44 25.01
CA ILE A 10 -18.74 0.30 26.07
C ILE A 10 -17.82 1.51 26.00
N GLU A 11 -17.70 2.26 27.09
CA GLU A 11 -16.68 3.31 27.20
C GLU A 11 -15.31 2.69 27.52
N ILE A 12 -14.26 3.17 26.84
CA ILE A 12 -12.88 2.72 27.03
C ILE A 12 -11.95 3.92 27.22
N ASP A 13 -10.85 3.73 27.95
CA ASP A 13 -9.90 4.80 28.27
C ASP A 13 -8.83 4.95 27.17
N LYS A 14 -8.43 3.84 26.55
CA LYS A 14 -7.40 3.80 25.50
C LYS A 14 -7.71 2.73 24.44
N VAL A 15 -7.24 2.95 23.22
CA VAL A 15 -7.42 2.02 22.09
C VAL A 15 -6.94 0.60 22.42
N ALA A 16 -5.88 0.48 23.24
CA ALA A 16 -5.32 -0.80 23.65
C ALA A 16 -6.28 -1.66 24.50
N ASP A 17 -7.34 -1.08 25.07
CA ASP A 17 -8.33 -1.82 25.87
C ASP A 17 -9.19 -2.77 25.02
N LEU A 18 -9.24 -2.58 23.69
CA LEU A 18 -10.00 -3.44 22.77
C LEU A 18 -9.46 -4.89 22.70
N GLY A 19 -8.14 -5.06 22.80
CA GLY A 19 -7.48 -6.35 22.61
C GLY A 19 -7.60 -6.90 21.18
N ARG A 20 -8.71 -7.58 20.86
CA ARG A 20 -8.98 -8.22 19.56
C ARG A 20 -10.30 -7.76 18.97
N GLU A 21 -10.52 -8.08 17.70
CA GLU A 21 -11.81 -7.83 17.05
C GLU A 21 -12.96 -8.59 17.75
N VAL A 22 -14.04 -7.86 18.04
CA VAL A 22 -15.32 -8.39 18.54
C VAL A 22 -16.35 -8.26 17.43
N PHE A 23 -16.61 -9.36 16.73
CA PHE A 23 -17.50 -9.39 15.57
C PHE A 23 -18.98 -9.49 15.96
N GLY A 24 -19.52 -8.40 16.51
CA GLY A 24 -20.90 -8.32 16.99
C GLY A 24 -21.39 -6.88 17.15
N PRO A 25 -22.61 -6.66 17.66
CA PRO A 25 -23.21 -5.33 17.78
C PRO A 25 -22.67 -4.57 19.02
N VAL A 26 -21.34 -4.47 19.14
CA VAL A 26 -20.65 -3.84 20.28
C VAL A 26 -19.85 -2.64 19.79
N LEU A 27 -20.26 -1.44 20.19
CA LEU A 27 -19.55 -0.19 19.90
C LEU A 27 -18.70 0.22 21.11
N HIS A 28 -17.41 0.43 20.88
CA HIS A 28 -16.54 1.02 21.88
C HIS A 28 -16.40 2.53 21.66
N VAL A 29 -16.43 3.31 22.73
CA VAL A 29 -16.36 4.77 22.70
C VAL A 29 -15.17 5.23 23.53
N LEU A 30 -14.28 5.99 22.89
CA LEU A 30 -13.13 6.61 23.52
C LEU A 30 -13.24 8.14 23.39
N ARG A 31 -12.90 8.85 24.46
CA ARG A 31 -12.84 10.32 24.48
C ARG A 31 -11.40 10.78 24.31
N TYR A 32 -11.17 11.79 23.48
CA TYR A 32 -9.85 12.38 23.30
C TYR A 32 -9.93 13.90 23.28
N ARG A 33 -8.82 14.58 23.64
CA ARG A 33 -8.69 16.03 23.48
C ARG A 33 -8.15 16.36 22.10
N ARG A 34 -8.56 17.48 21.50
CA ARG A 34 -8.22 17.82 20.10
C ARG A 34 -6.70 17.87 19.86
N GLU A 35 -5.93 18.31 20.83
CA GLU A 35 -4.47 18.44 20.75
C GLU A 35 -3.78 17.07 20.73
N ARG A 36 -4.49 16.00 21.11
CA ARG A 36 -4.03 14.61 21.17
C ARG A 36 -4.47 13.79 19.95
N LEU A 37 -4.98 14.43 18.90
CA LEU A 37 -5.48 13.72 17.71
C LEU A 37 -4.38 12.90 17.03
N ASP A 38 -3.16 13.41 16.93
CA ASP A 38 -2.04 12.66 16.32
C ASP A 38 -1.70 11.41 17.12
N ASP A 39 -1.68 11.50 18.45
CA ASP A 39 -1.45 10.35 19.32
C ASP A 39 -2.56 9.30 19.16
N LEU A 40 -3.82 9.74 19.03
CA LEU A 40 -4.96 8.85 18.80
C LEU A 40 -4.84 8.15 17.44
N LEU A 41 -4.50 8.88 16.38
CA LEU A 41 -4.31 8.31 15.04
C LEU A 41 -3.13 7.31 15.04
N GLY A 42 -2.05 7.64 15.76
CA GLY A 42 -0.94 6.71 16.01
C GLY A 42 -1.39 5.44 16.74
N ALA A 43 -2.22 5.57 17.77
CA ALA A 43 -2.75 4.42 18.52
C ALA A 43 -3.69 3.55 17.66
N ILE A 44 -4.53 4.15 16.81
CA ILE A 44 -5.40 3.43 15.86
C ILE A 44 -4.55 2.65 14.85
N ASN A 45 -3.58 3.31 14.21
CA ASN A 45 -2.64 2.68 13.29
C ASN A 45 -1.81 1.58 13.96
N GLY A 46 -1.49 1.75 15.24
CA GLY A 46 -0.76 0.78 16.07
C GLY A 46 -1.52 -0.51 16.38
N THR A 47 -2.82 -0.58 16.09
CA THR A 47 -3.59 -1.84 16.22
C THR A 47 -3.15 -2.91 15.23
N GLY A 48 -2.44 -2.51 14.16
CA GLY A 48 -2.01 -3.39 13.08
C GLY A 48 -3.09 -3.71 12.04
N TYR A 49 -4.35 -3.35 12.32
CA TYR A 49 -5.45 -3.41 11.36
C TYR A 49 -5.53 -2.11 10.54
N GLY A 50 -6.18 -2.20 9.37
CA GLY A 50 -6.27 -1.09 8.43
C GLY A 50 -7.35 -1.30 7.37
N LEU A 51 -8.57 -1.64 7.78
CA LEU A 51 -9.68 -1.90 6.85
C LEU A 51 -10.45 -0.63 6.48
N THR A 52 -11.25 -0.11 7.41
CA THR A 52 -12.08 1.09 7.21
C THR A 52 -11.79 2.14 8.28
N GLN A 53 -11.73 3.41 7.89
CA GLN A 53 -11.61 4.53 8.83
C GLN A 53 -12.59 5.64 8.46
N GLY A 54 -13.28 6.19 9.45
CA GLY A 54 -14.23 7.29 9.28
C GLY A 54 -13.77 8.56 9.99
N VAL A 55 -14.07 9.72 9.41
CA VAL A 55 -13.95 11.02 10.07
C VAL A 55 -15.20 11.85 9.83
N HIS A 56 -15.76 12.40 10.91
CA HIS A 56 -16.87 13.36 10.87
C HIS A 56 -16.37 14.72 11.32
N THR A 57 -16.26 15.66 10.38
CA THR A 57 -15.82 17.04 10.63
C THR A 57 -16.17 17.94 9.46
N ARG A 58 -16.39 19.22 9.74
CA ARG A 58 -16.55 20.28 8.72
C ARG A 58 -15.26 21.08 8.47
N ILE A 59 -14.16 20.68 9.13
CA ILE A 59 -12.89 21.39 9.10
C ILE A 59 -11.93 20.65 8.16
N ASP A 60 -11.64 21.25 7.01
CA ASP A 60 -10.76 20.69 5.97
C ASP A 60 -9.39 20.29 6.53
N GLU A 61 -8.80 21.11 7.39
CA GLU A 61 -7.51 20.82 8.01
C GLU A 61 -7.55 19.53 8.84
N THR A 62 -8.69 19.23 9.49
CA THR A 62 -8.86 18.00 10.25
C THR A 62 -9.09 16.79 9.34
N VAL A 63 -9.83 16.96 8.23
CA VAL A 63 -9.94 15.90 7.20
C VAL A 63 -8.55 15.60 6.64
N ALA A 64 -7.79 16.62 6.28
CA ALA A 64 -6.44 16.48 5.73
C ALA A 64 -5.50 15.77 6.71
N GLN A 65 -5.54 16.14 7.99
CA GLN A 65 -4.77 15.48 9.04
C GLN A 65 -5.11 13.99 9.16
N VAL A 66 -6.41 13.64 9.28
CA VAL A 66 -6.83 12.24 9.45
C VAL A 66 -6.52 11.40 8.22
N VAL A 67 -6.88 11.88 7.02
CA VAL A 67 -6.65 11.15 5.76
C VAL A 67 -5.16 10.97 5.49
N SER A 68 -4.31 11.95 5.85
CA SER A 68 -2.86 11.84 5.62
C SER A 68 -2.15 10.90 6.59
N ALA A 69 -2.67 10.75 7.81
CA ALA A 69 -2.13 9.85 8.81
C ALA A 69 -2.73 8.42 8.72
N ALA A 70 -3.84 8.25 8.02
CA ALA A 70 -4.58 6.99 7.95
C ALA A 70 -3.74 5.83 7.39
N ARG A 71 -3.64 4.74 8.15
CA ARG A 71 -3.18 3.43 7.66
C ARG A 71 -4.37 2.48 7.49
N ALA A 72 -5.32 2.87 6.63
CA ALA A 72 -6.52 2.09 6.35
C ALA A 72 -6.89 2.12 4.86
N GLY A 73 -7.25 0.97 4.29
CA GLY A 73 -7.51 0.85 2.86
C GLY A 73 -8.75 1.63 2.37
N ASN A 74 -9.78 1.79 3.19
CA ASN A 74 -11.00 2.55 2.86
C ASN A 74 -11.23 3.68 3.86
N ILE A 75 -11.24 4.93 3.39
CA ILE A 75 -11.43 6.11 4.22
C ILE A 75 -12.73 6.81 3.84
N TYR A 76 -13.52 7.19 4.84
CA TYR A 76 -14.84 7.77 4.67
C TYR A 76 -14.93 9.11 5.41
N VAL A 77 -15.37 10.16 4.73
CA VAL A 77 -15.52 11.51 5.29
C VAL A 77 -16.99 11.88 5.32
N ASN A 78 -17.50 12.19 6.51
CA ASN A 78 -18.88 12.64 6.77
C ASN A 78 -19.97 11.66 6.28
N ARG A 79 -19.71 10.35 6.41
CA ARG A 79 -20.64 9.26 6.08
C ARG A 79 -20.32 8.01 6.91
N ASN A 80 -21.19 7.01 6.85
CA ASN A 80 -20.91 5.70 7.44
C ASN A 80 -19.68 5.03 6.79
N VAL A 81 -19.14 4.02 7.47
CA VAL A 81 -17.91 3.29 7.06
C VAL A 81 -18.22 1.89 6.50
N VAL A 82 -19.47 1.64 6.13
CA VAL A 82 -19.96 0.32 5.68
C VAL A 82 -20.57 0.42 4.28
N GLY A 83 -20.85 -0.72 3.65
CA GLY A 83 -21.58 -0.75 2.38
C GLY A 83 -20.79 -0.23 1.18
N ALA A 84 -19.49 -0.57 1.11
CA ALA A 84 -18.66 -0.24 -0.05
C ALA A 84 -19.26 -0.82 -1.34
N VAL A 85 -19.36 0.02 -2.38
CA VAL A 85 -19.94 -0.32 -3.67
C VAL A 85 -18.84 -0.70 -4.65
N VAL A 86 -19.00 -1.85 -5.32
CA VAL A 86 -18.06 -2.35 -6.33
C VAL A 86 -17.83 -1.30 -7.42
N GLY A 87 -16.56 -1.04 -7.76
CA GLY A 87 -16.17 -0.06 -8.77
C GLY A 87 -16.26 1.41 -8.34
N VAL A 88 -16.83 1.71 -7.17
CA VAL A 88 -16.95 3.08 -6.63
C VAL A 88 -16.08 3.26 -5.38
N GLN A 89 -16.13 2.30 -4.45
CA GLN A 89 -15.21 2.22 -3.32
C GLN A 89 -14.56 0.83 -3.29
N PRO A 90 -13.58 0.54 -4.17
CA PRO A 90 -12.80 -0.69 -4.11
C PRO A 90 -12.44 -1.05 -2.66
N PHE A 91 -12.75 -2.27 -2.25
CA PHE A 91 -12.78 -2.64 -0.84
C PHE A 91 -11.66 -3.61 -0.47
N GLY A 92 -10.98 -3.31 0.63
CA GLY A 92 -9.89 -4.12 1.16
C GLY A 92 -8.94 -3.26 1.99
N GLY A 93 -8.30 -3.87 2.98
CA GLY A 93 -7.42 -3.18 3.92
C GLY A 93 -5.94 -3.45 3.70
N GLU A 94 -5.16 -3.08 4.71
CA GLU A 94 -3.73 -3.36 4.83
C GLU A 94 -3.40 -3.93 6.22
N GLY A 95 -2.16 -4.38 6.40
CA GLY A 95 -1.72 -5.02 7.64
C GLY A 95 -2.53 -6.29 7.95
N LEU A 96 -3.02 -6.41 9.18
CA LEU A 96 -3.83 -7.54 9.64
C LEU A 96 -5.18 -7.64 8.90
N SER A 97 -5.61 -6.60 8.20
CA SER A 97 -6.89 -6.57 7.48
C SER A 97 -6.85 -7.20 6.08
N GLY A 98 -5.67 -7.55 5.56
CA GLY A 98 -5.57 -8.31 4.32
C GLY A 98 -4.34 -7.99 3.47
N THR A 99 -4.12 -8.83 2.47
CA THR A 99 -2.97 -8.75 1.56
C THR A 99 -3.18 -7.81 0.38
N GLY A 100 -4.44 -7.50 0.05
CA GLY A 100 -4.83 -7.00 -1.26
C GLY A 100 -4.64 -8.05 -2.39
N PRO A 101 -4.93 -7.69 -3.65
CA PRO A 101 -5.52 -6.41 -4.11
C PRO A 101 -6.97 -6.22 -3.64
N LYS A 102 -7.53 -5.01 -3.78
CA LYS A 102 -8.90 -4.72 -3.35
C LYS A 102 -9.93 -5.45 -4.21
N ALA A 103 -10.93 -6.03 -3.57
CA ALA A 103 -12.10 -6.56 -4.26
C ALA A 103 -12.89 -5.42 -4.92
N GLY A 104 -13.35 -5.65 -6.15
CA GLY A 104 -14.03 -4.61 -6.95
C GLY A 104 -13.11 -3.46 -7.39
N GLY A 105 -11.79 -3.61 -7.23
CA GLY A 105 -10.77 -2.68 -7.71
C GLY A 105 -10.12 -3.13 -9.03
N PRO A 106 -9.40 -2.23 -9.71
CA PRO A 106 -8.85 -2.48 -11.05
C PRO A 106 -7.73 -3.54 -11.06
N LEU A 107 -7.09 -3.80 -9.92
CA LEU A 107 -5.97 -4.75 -9.83
C LEU A 107 -6.38 -6.18 -9.50
N TYR A 108 -7.65 -6.41 -9.12
CA TYR A 108 -8.08 -7.71 -8.57
C TYR A 108 -7.88 -8.87 -9.53
N LEU A 109 -8.32 -8.71 -10.79
CA LEU A 109 -8.23 -9.78 -11.79
C LEU A 109 -6.78 -10.10 -12.18
N LEU A 110 -5.86 -9.14 -12.10
CA LEU A 110 -4.44 -9.38 -12.41
C LEU A 110 -3.82 -10.38 -11.45
N ARG A 111 -4.34 -10.51 -10.21
CA ARG A 111 -3.88 -11.51 -9.26
C ARG A 111 -4.23 -12.94 -9.67
N LEU A 112 -5.26 -13.12 -10.50
CA LEU A 112 -5.79 -14.40 -10.93
C LEU A 112 -5.18 -14.89 -12.26
N LEU A 113 -4.32 -14.07 -12.90
CA LEU A 113 -3.65 -14.43 -14.13
C LEU A 113 -2.33 -15.14 -13.85
N ALA A 114 -2.08 -16.25 -14.55
CA ALA A 114 -0.78 -16.91 -14.58
C ALA A 114 0.28 -16.07 -15.32
N GLN A 115 -0.16 -15.36 -16.37
CA GLN A 115 0.66 -14.40 -17.12
C GLN A 115 -0.16 -13.12 -17.33
N ARG A 116 0.44 -11.98 -17.01
CA ARG A 116 -0.19 -10.66 -17.13
C ARG A 116 0.26 -9.95 -18.41
N PRO A 117 -0.61 -9.16 -19.06
CA PRO A 117 -0.19 -8.27 -20.12
C PRO A 117 0.84 -7.24 -19.61
N VAL A 118 1.74 -6.83 -20.48
CA VAL A 118 2.67 -5.72 -20.21
C VAL A 118 1.86 -4.45 -19.91
N GLN A 119 2.29 -3.65 -18.93
CA GLN A 119 1.61 -2.41 -18.49
C GLN A 119 0.17 -2.60 -17.94
N ALA A 120 -0.31 -3.84 -17.74
CA ALA A 120 -1.70 -4.10 -17.34
C ALA A 120 -2.12 -3.35 -16.07
N ALA A 121 -1.27 -3.31 -15.05
CA ALA A 121 -1.56 -2.63 -13.79
C ALA A 121 -1.74 -1.12 -13.98
N ARG A 122 -0.76 -0.45 -14.61
CA ARG A 122 -0.83 0.98 -14.93
C ARG A 122 -2.05 1.30 -15.78
N MET A 123 -2.31 0.51 -16.81
CA MET A 123 -3.48 0.69 -17.66
C MET A 123 -4.77 0.54 -16.85
N ALA A 124 -4.92 -0.52 -16.05
CA ALA A 124 -6.12 -0.75 -15.26
C ALA A 124 -6.41 0.42 -14.29
N VAL A 125 -5.38 0.97 -13.64
CA VAL A 125 -5.50 2.16 -12.78
C VAL A 125 -5.94 3.38 -13.59
N ALA A 126 -5.31 3.63 -14.75
CA ALA A 126 -5.67 4.77 -15.60
C ALA A 126 -7.11 4.68 -16.15
N HIS A 127 -7.61 3.47 -16.42
CA HIS A 127 -8.98 3.26 -16.89
C HIS A 127 -10.04 3.33 -15.76
N ALA A 128 -9.63 3.25 -14.49
CA ALA A 128 -10.56 3.33 -13.36
C ALA A 128 -11.24 4.72 -13.27
N GLY A 129 -10.55 5.76 -13.72
CA GLY A 129 -11.09 7.11 -13.78
C GLY A 129 -10.04 8.18 -14.08
N PRO A 130 -10.45 9.41 -14.41
CA PRO A 130 -9.52 10.49 -14.69
C PRO A 130 -8.74 10.88 -13.42
N MET A 131 -7.49 11.32 -13.60
CA MET A 131 -6.73 11.92 -12.51
C MET A 131 -7.46 13.15 -11.98
N THR A 132 -7.57 13.25 -10.66
CA THR A 132 -8.30 14.32 -9.99
C THR A 132 -7.60 14.74 -8.70
N ARG A 133 -8.17 15.74 -8.01
CA ARG A 133 -7.72 16.18 -6.69
C ARG A 133 -8.88 15.98 -5.70
N PRO A 134 -8.60 15.54 -4.46
CA PRO A 134 -9.61 15.56 -3.40
C PRO A 134 -10.18 16.98 -3.24
N ALA A 135 -11.49 17.11 -3.15
CA ALA A 135 -12.19 18.39 -2.96
C ALA A 135 -12.15 18.85 -1.48
N VAL A 136 -10.97 18.78 -0.86
CA VAL A 136 -10.71 19.14 0.53
C VAL A 136 -9.42 19.96 0.55
N ARG A 137 -9.47 21.16 1.13
CA ARG A 137 -8.28 22.02 1.24
C ARG A 137 -7.22 21.33 2.12
N GLY A 138 -5.96 21.43 1.69
CA GLY A 138 -4.83 20.85 2.42
C GLY A 138 -4.56 19.37 2.14
N LEU A 139 -5.44 18.66 1.40
CA LEU A 139 -5.09 17.35 0.87
C LEU A 139 -4.18 17.45 -0.36
N SER A 140 -3.05 16.76 -0.31
CA SER A 140 -2.11 16.68 -1.42
C SER A 140 -2.73 15.97 -2.63
N THR A 141 -2.32 16.41 -3.81
CA THR A 141 -2.63 15.73 -5.08
C THR A 141 -1.95 14.36 -5.19
N GLU A 142 -0.86 14.19 -4.46
CA GLU A 142 -0.16 12.92 -4.31
C GLU A 142 -0.58 12.30 -2.97
N PRO A 143 -1.16 11.11 -3.00
CA PRO A 143 -1.64 10.46 -1.79
C PRO A 143 -0.42 10.13 -0.89
N PRO A 144 -0.51 10.40 0.42
CA PRO A 144 0.55 10.05 1.35
C PRO A 144 0.60 8.52 1.61
N PRO A 145 1.77 7.95 1.88
CA PRO A 145 3.10 8.59 1.85
C PRO A 145 3.62 8.72 0.41
N ALA A 146 3.97 9.94 -0.01
CA ALA A 146 4.62 10.18 -1.29
C ALA A 146 6.09 9.67 -1.22
N PRO A 147 6.57 8.87 -2.19
CA PRO A 147 7.90 8.29 -2.14
C PRO A 147 8.96 9.30 -2.61
N ALA A 148 9.17 10.38 -1.85
CA ALA A 148 9.95 11.55 -2.27
C ALA A 148 11.39 11.23 -2.76
N SER A 149 12.02 10.16 -2.27
CA SER A 149 13.40 9.79 -2.67
C SER A 149 13.50 8.63 -3.67
N ALA A 150 12.41 7.91 -3.97
CA ALA A 150 12.48 6.74 -4.85
C ALA A 150 12.81 7.07 -6.32
N PRO A 151 12.28 8.15 -6.94
CA PRO A 151 12.67 8.54 -8.31
C PRO A 151 14.15 8.87 -8.45
N ALA A 152 14.74 9.57 -7.47
CA ALA A 152 16.16 9.90 -7.46
C ALA A 152 17.02 8.63 -7.35
N ALA A 153 16.71 7.74 -6.41
CA ALA A 153 17.38 6.46 -6.27
C ALA A 153 17.27 5.60 -7.54
N MET A 154 16.10 5.58 -8.20
CA MET A 154 15.93 4.86 -9.47
C MET A 154 16.84 5.41 -10.56
N ALA A 155 16.92 6.74 -10.71
CA ALA A 155 17.80 7.38 -11.69
C ALA A 155 19.29 7.05 -11.41
N GLN A 156 19.70 7.08 -10.14
CA GLN A 156 21.05 6.71 -9.73
C GLN A 156 21.36 5.23 -9.98
N LEU A 157 20.43 4.32 -9.69
CA LEU A 157 20.59 2.89 -9.99
C LEU A 157 20.75 2.65 -11.50
N ARG A 158 19.94 3.33 -12.32
CA ARG A 158 20.04 3.26 -13.78
C ARG A 158 21.40 3.76 -14.28
N ALA A 159 21.83 4.93 -13.84
CA ALA A 159 23.12 5.52 -14.25
C ALA A 159 24.30 4.63 -13.81
N TRP A 160 24.27 4.12 -12.58
CA TRP A 160 25.25 3.16 -12.09
C TRP A 160 25.27 1.88 -12.92
N ALA A 161 24.10 1.33 -13.26
CA ALA A 161 24.01 0.14 -14.09
C ALA A 161 24.67 0.35 -15.47
N GLN A 162 24.47 1.51 -16.09
CA GLN A 162 25.13 1.87 -17.36
C GLN A 162 26.65 1.96 -17.21
N ALA A 163 27.14 2.65 -16.16
CA ALA A 163 28.57 2.78 -15.89
C ALA A 163 29.26 1.43 -15.63
N GLN A 164 28.53 0.46 -15.08
CA GLN A 164 29.00 -0.91 -14.83
C GLN A 164 28.78 -1.86 -16.02
N GLY A 165 28.32 -1.38 -17.19
CA GLY A 165 28.03 -2.20 -18.36
C GLY A 165 26.81 -3.13 -18.21
N LYS A 166 25.97 -2.92 -17.19
CA LYS A 166 24.76 -3.71 -16.89
C LYS A 166 23.56 -3.19 -17.71
N ASN A 167 23.66 -3.25 -19.03
CA ASN A 167 22.66 -2.68 -19.95
C ASN A 167 21.24 -3.23 -19.76
N LEU A 168 21.11 -4.54 -19.46
CA LEU A 168 19.80 -5.16 -19.20
C LEU A 168 19.13 -4.59 -17.93
N LEU A 169 19.91 -4.30 -16.88
CA LEU A 169 19.39 -3.68 -15.66
C LEU A 169 18.97 -2.23 -15.94
N ALA A 170 19.78 -1.46 -16.67
CA ALA A 170 19.43 -0.08 -17.03
C ALA A 170 18.14 -0.02 -17.86
N ALA A 171 17.99 -0.89 -18.86
CA ALA A 171 16.76 -1.02 -19.65
C ALA A 171 15.57 -1.47 -18.77
N TYR A 172 15.82 -2.34 -17.79
CA TYR A 172 14.78 -2.74 -16.85
C TYR A 172 14.32 -1.60 -15.95
N CYS A 173 15.22 -0.74 -15.47
CA CYS A 173 14.84 0.46 -14.72
C CYS A 173 13.85 1.32 -15.51
N ASP A 174 14.14 1.59 -16.79
CA ASP A 174 13.27 2.39 -17.67
C ASP A 174 11.89 1.74 -17.84
N ARG A 175 11.86 0.42 -18.09
CA ARG A 175 10.62 -0.34 -18.21
C ARG A 175 9.80 -0.33 -16.91
N ALA A 176 10.45 -0.58 -15.77
CA ALA A 176 9.77 -0.64 -14.47
C ALA A 176 9.12 0.70 -14.11
N VAL A 177 9.80 1.83 -14.38
CA VAL A 177 9.21 3.16 -14.22
C VAL A 177 8.00 3.36 -15.14
N ALA A 178 8.12 2.98 -16.42
CA ALA A 178 7.03 3.12 -17.39
C ALA A 178 5.79 2.27 -17.04
N GLU A 179 6.00 1.10 -16.44
CA GLU A 179 4.96 0.14 -16.05
C GLU A 179 4.37 0.38 -14.65
N SER A 180 4.96 1.25 -13.84
CA SER A 180 4.52 1.45 -12.46
C SER A 180 3.05 1.92 -12.38
N PRO A 181 2.21 1.28 -11.54
CA PRO A 181 0.84 1.71 -11.31
C PRO A 181 0.74 2.84 -10.28
N LEU A 182 1.85 3.29 -9.69
CA LEU A 182 1.86 4.42 -8.77
C LEU A 182 1.33 5.68 -9.45
N GLY A 183 0.55 6.47 -8.72
CA GLY A 183 -0.05 7.66 -9.30
C GLY A 183 -0.72 8.58 -8.29
N ARG A 184 -1.37 9.61 -8.86
CA ARG A 184 -2.20 10.56 -8.12
C ARG A 184 -3.57 9.95 -7.85
N TRP A 185 -4.44 10.71 -7.20
CA TRP A 185 -5.84 10.32 -7.07
C TRP A 185 -6.54 10.23 -8.42
N HIS A 186 -7.37 9.22 -8.60
CA HIS A 186 -8.29 9.01 -9.71
C HIS A 186 -9.73 9.14 -9.21
N GLY A 187 -10.56 9.91 -9.90
CA GLY A 187 -11.98 10.05 -9.58
C GLY A 187 -12.75 8.87 -10.13
N LEU A 188 -13.41 8.10 -9.26
CA LEU A 188 -14.26 6.99 -9.66
C LEU A 188 -15.68 7.49 -9.93
N PRO A 189 -16.34 7.02 -11.02
CA PRO A 189 -17.75 7.30 -11.25
C PRO A 189 -18.60 6.88 -10.05
N GLY A 190 -19.53 7.72 -9.63
CA GLY A 190 -20.34 7.49 -8.44
C GLY A 190 -21.57 8.40 -8.38
N PRO A 191 -22.38 8.28 -7.32
CA PRO A 191 -23.59 9.08 -7.16
C PRO A 191 -23.26 10.56 -6.96
N THR A 192 -24.21 11.43 -7.30
CA THR A 192 -24.11 12.86 -6.97
C THR A 192 -24.11 13.06 -5.45
N GLY A 193 -23.42 14.10 -4.98
CA GLY A 193 -23.30 14.36 -3.54
C GLY A 193 -22.21 13.53 -2.86
N GLU A 194 -21.45 12.75 -3.64
CA GLU A 194 -20.27 12.02 -3.18
C GLU A 194 -19.08 12.28 -4.12
N ALA A 195 -17.90 12.42 -3.55
CA ALA A 195 -16.64 12.32 -4.27
C ALA A 195 -15.95 11.02 -3.89
N ASN A 196 -15.75 10.14 -4.88
CA ASN A 196 -15.12 8.84 -4.70
C ASN A 196 -13.78 8.84 -5.43
N LEU A 197 -12.70 8.61 -4.68
CA LEU A 197 -11.34 8.67 -5.17
C LEU A 197 -10.62 7.36 -4.90
N TYR A 198 -9.73 7.02 -5.82
CA TYR A 198 -8.89 5.84 -5.78
C TYR A 198 -7.43 6.22 -6.03
N ALA A 199 -6.52 5.60 -5.30
CA ALA A 199 -5.09 5.77 -5.48
C ALA A 199 -4.34 4.47 -5.28
N VAL A 200 -3.18 4.37 -5.92
CA VAL A 200 -2.19 3.31 -5.68
C VAL A 200 -0.99 3.93 -4.99
N LEU A 201 -0.61 3.33 -3.87
CA LEU A 201 0.42 3.80 -2.96
C LEU A 201 1.54 2.75 -2.83
N PRO A 202 2.77 3.18 -2.51
CA PRO A 202 3.85 2.25 -2.23
C PRO A 202 3.53 1.41 -0.98
N ARG A 203 4.00 0.16 -0.96
CA ARG A 203 4.23 -0.55 0.31
C ARG A 203 5.38 0.11 1.07
N GLU A 204 5.49 -0.09 2.38
CA GLU A 204 6.59 0.48 3.15
C GLU A 204 7.92 -0.18 2.74
N ALA A 205 7.94 -1.51 2.76
CA ALA A 205 9.14 -2.27 2.46
C ALA A 205 8.85 -3.64 1.82
N VAL A 206 9.80 -4.10 1.01
CA VAL A 206 9.74 -5.38 0.28
C VAL A 206 11.01 -6.19 0.56
N LEU A 207 10.84 -7.41 1.06
CA LEU A 207 11.94 -8.36 1.23
C LEU A 207 12.40 -8.89 -0.14
N CYS A 208 13.70 -8.83 -0.41
CA CYS A 208 14.31 -9.26 -1.66
C CYS A 208 15.22 -10.46 -1.42
N LEU A 209 14.75 -11.66 -1.78
CA LEU A 209 15.49 -12.92 -1.66
C LEU A 209 15.99 -13.36 -3.05
N ALA A 210 17.26 -13.70 -3.13
CA ALA A 210 17.90 -14.28 -4.30
C ALA A 210 19.03 -15.21 -3.83
N ALA A 211 19.48 -16.10 -4.72
CA ALA A 211 20.63 -16.96 -4.44
C ALA A 211 21.91 -16.15 -4.12
N ASP A 212 22.92 -16.83 -3.60
CA ASP A 212 24.24 -16.21 -3.42
C ASP A 212 25.02 -16.12 -4.72
N GLY A 213 26.02 -15.23 -4.73
CA GLY A 213 26.94 -15.05 -5.85
C GLY A 213 26.41 -14.16 -6.97
N ALA A 214 27.16 -14.12 -8.08
CA ALA A 214 26.96 -13.11 -9.13
C ALA A 214 25.59 -13.17 -9.83
N ALA A 215 25.04 -14.37 -10.01
CA ALA A 215 23.71 -14.56 -10.62
C ALA A 215 22.61 -14.02 -9.70
N GLY A 216 22.67 -14.34 -8.40
CA GLY A 216 21.72 -13.81 -7.43
C GLY A 216 21.87 -12.32 -7.16
N ASP A 217 23.08 -11.77 -7.24
CA ASP A 217 23.31 -10.32 -7.24
C ASP A 217 22.56 -9.64 -8.40
N ALA A 218 22.56 -10.23 -9.60
CA ALA A 218 21.83 -9.69 -10.75
C ALA A 218 20.31 -9.70 -10.51
N ASP A 219 19.77 -10.80 -9.98
CA ASP A 219 18.36 -10.93 -9.62
C ASP A 219 17.95 -9.94 -8.52
N ARG A 220 18.80 -9.77 -7.50
CA ARG A 220 18.57 -8.82 -6.41
C ARG A 220 18.55 -7.37 -6.89
N LEU A 221 19.36 -7.03 -7.89
CA LEU A 221 19.31 -5.72 -8.55
C LEU A 221 18.03 -5.52 -9.38
N LEU A 222 17.53 -6.56 -10.06
CA LEU A 222 16.21 -6.51 -10.72
C LEU A 222 15.09 -6.29 -9.70
N GLN A 223 15.11 -7.02 -8.58
CA GLN A 223 14.16 -6.81 -7.48
C GLN A 223 14.23 -5.37 -6.96
N LEU A 224 15.43 -4.83 -6.73
CA LEU A 224 15.60 -3.45 -6.29
C LEU A 224 15.01 -2.44 -7.26
N ALA A 225 15.24 -2.58 -8.56
CA ALA A 225 14.63 -1.71 -9.56
C ALA A 225 13.09 -1.78 -9.49
N ALA A 226 12.49 -2.97 -9.37
CA ALA A 226 11.04 -3.09 -9.21
C ALA A 226 10.52 -2.42 -7.93
N VAL A 227 11.22 -2.60 -6.82
CA VAL A 227 10.89 -1.99 -5.51
C VAL A 227 10.95 -0.47 -5.58
N LEU A 228 11.99 0.09 -6.21
CA LEU A 228 12.13 1.54 -6.41
C LEU A 228 11.05 2.09 -7.35
N ALA A 229 10.71 1.37 -8.44
CA ALA A 229 9.63 1.75 -9.34
C ALA A 229 8.26 1.76 -8.66
N ALA A 230 8.06 0.87 -7.67
CA ALA A 230 6.90 0.83 -6.81
C ALA A 230 7.00 1.76 -5.57
N GLY A 231 8.01 2.63 -5.50
CA GLY A 231 8.18 3.64 -4.45
C GLY A 231 8.53 3.10 -3.06
N SER A 232 8.74 1.78 -2.93
CA SER A 232 8.96 1.08 -1.67
C SER A 232 10.44 1.07 -1.27
N ARG A 233 10.77 0.58 -0.07
CA ARG A 233 12.14 0.29 0.37
C ARG A 233 12.45 -1.20 0.18
N ALA A 234 13.71 -1.54 -0.05
CA ALA A 234 14.14 -2.93 -0.10
C ALA A 234 14.69 -3.40 1.25
N VAL A 235 14.35 -4.61 1.66
CA VAL A 235 14.98 -5.33 2.76
C VAL A 235 15.80 -6.46 2.18
N TRP A 236 17.10 -6.45 2.43
CA TRP A 236 18.04 -7.44 1.92
C TRP A 236 18.60 -8.27 3.08
N PRO A 237 18.86 -9.58 2.90
CA PRO A 237 19.65 -10.35 3.86
C PRO A 237 21.03 -9.73 4.07
N ALA A 238 21.61 -9.92 5.26
CA ALA A 238 22.89 -9.31 5.62
C ALA A 238 24.08 -9.76 4.73
N ASP A 239 24.00 -10.95 4.13
CA ASP A 239 24.99 -11.44 3.15
C ASP A 239 25.12 -10.53 1.90
N ALA A 240 24.09 -9.74 1.59
CA ALA A 240 24.07 -8.80 0.47
C ALA A 240 24.80 -7.48 0.76
N ALA A 241 25.41 -7.32 1.94
CA ALA A 241 26.09 -6.09 2.34
C ALA A 241 27.16 -5.64 1.32
N ALA A 242 27.97 -6.56 0.82
CA ALA A 242 29.01 -6.26 -0.16
C ALA A 242 28.44 -5.75 -1.51
N LEU A 243 27.27 -6.24 -1.93
CA LEU A 243 26.57 -5.67 -3.08
C LEU A 243 26.06 -4.27 -2.77
N ARG A 244 25.44 -4.08 -1.60
CA ARG A 244 24.89 -2.78 -1.19
C ARG A 244 25.97 -1.70 -1.20
N GLU A 245 27.16 -1.96 -0.66
CA GLU A 245 28.23 -0.96 -0.59
C GLU A 245 28.75 -0.48 -1.95
N ARG A 246 28.60 -1.29 -3.01
CA ARG A 246 28.95 -0.91 -4.38
C ARG A 246 27.96 0.05 -5.04
N LEU A 247 26.77 0.23 -4.47
CA LEU A 247 25.71 1.07 -5.02
C LEU A 247 25.88 2.55 -4.61
N PRO A 248 25.32 3.50 -5.39
CA PRO A 248 25.30 4.92 -5.03
C PRO A 248 24.59 5.17 -3.68
N ALA A 249 24.96 6.25 -2.98
CA ALA A 249 24.45 6.58 -1.64
C ALA A 249 22.91 6.62 -1.58
N ASP A 250 22.26 7.36 -2.47
CA ASP A 250 20.80 7.47 -2.54
C ASP A 250 20.11 6.11 -2.74
N VAL A 251 20.77 5.18 -3.44
CA VAL A 251 20.26 3.82 -3.64
C VAL A 251 20.44 2.99 -2.36
N ARG A 252 21.59 3.12 -1.68
CA ARG A 252 21.86 2.43 -0.42
C ARG A 252 20.90 2.85 0.69
N GLU A 253 20.49 4.11 0.74
CA GLU A 253 19.50 4.61 1.71
C GLU A 253 18.12 3.97 1.55
N ARG A 254 17.81 3.44 0.35
CA ARG A 254 16.58 2.69 0.07
C ARG A 254 16.67 1.21 0.45
N ILE A 255 17.84 0.75 0.91
CA ILE A 255 18.10 -0.65 1.24
C ILE A 255 18.43 -0.79 2.73
N THR A 256 17.62 -1.57 3.42
CA THR A 256 17.87 -1.97 4.81
C THR A 256 18.40 -3.40 4.83
N LEU A 257 19.49 -3.64 5.55
CA LEU A 257 20.04 -4.99 5.73
C LEU A 257 19.39 -5.65 6.95
N SER A 258 19.11 -6.94 6.85
CA SER A 258 18.51 -7.75 7.91
C SER A 258 19.34 -8.99 8.17
N GLY A 259 19.84 -9.13 9.40
CA GLY A 259 20.54 -10.35 9.84
C GLY A 259 19.63 -11.56 9.96
N ASP A 260 18.37 -11.33 10.34
CA ASP A 260 17.32 -12.33 10.34
C ASP A 260 16.00 -11.67 9.92
N TRP A 261 15.61 -11.91 8.68
CA TRP A 261 14.37 -11.38 8.14
C TRP A 261 13.15 -12.21 8.57
N SER A 262 13.33 -13.39 9.17
CA SER A 262 12.23 -14.28 9.55
C SER A 262 11.56 -13.87 10.86
N ASN A 263 12.22 -13.09 11.71
CA ASN A 263 11.63 -12.59 12.97
C ASN A 263 10.65 -11.42 12.80
N ALA A 264 9.86 -11.18 13.85
CA ALA A 264 8.83 -10.14 13.89
C ALA A 264 9.37 -8.69 13.83
N HIS A 265 10.65 -8.47 14.11
CA HIS A 265 11.24 -7.12 14.20
C HIS A 265 11.60 -6.56 12.84
N THR A 266 11.91 -7.43 11.87
CA THR A 266 12.16 -7.01 10.49
C THR A 266 10.84 -6.70 9.79
N GLN A 267 10.59 -5.41 9.52
CA GLN A 267 9.34 -4.93 8.93
C GLN A 267 9.39 -4.93 7.39
N PHE A 268 8.39 -5.56 6.76
CA PHE A 268 8.13 -5.54 5.32
C PHE A 268 6.72 -6.10 5.05
N ASP A 269 6.13 -5.68 3.92
CA ASP A 269 4.72 -5.94 3.60
C ASP A 269 4.55 -6.81 2.36
N ALA A 270 5.64 -7.07 1.64
CA ALA A 270 5.70 -7.97 0.49
C ALA A 270 7.07 -8.64 0.41
N ALA A 271 7.15 -9.76 -0.32
CA ALA A 271 8.41 -10.45 -0.58
C ALA A 271 8.55 -10.84 -2.06
N LEU A 272 9.76 -10.66 -2.58
CA LEU A 272 10.21 -11.15 -3.88
C LEU A 272 11.24 -12.26 -3.67
N HIS A 273 11.15 -13.31 -4.47
CA HIS A 273 12.13 -14.40 -4.46
C HIS A 273 12.51 -14.78 -5.89
N HIS A 274 13.80 -14.71 -6.23
CA HIS A 274 14.35 -15.36 -7.43
C HIS A 274 15.14 -16.60 -7.02
N GLY A 275 14.84 -17.73 -7.67
CA GLY A 275 15.54 -18.98 -7.41
C GLY A 275 14.70 -20.20 -7.76
N ASP A 276 15.16 -21.36 -7.30
CA ASP A 276 14.50 -22.63 -7.55
C ASP A 276 13.22 -22.83 -6.69
N ALA A 277 12.56 -23.96 -6.90
CA ALA A 277 11.32 -24.28 -6.20
C ALA A 277 11.54 -24.63 -4.72
N ALA A 278 12.67 -25.25 -4.37
CA ALA A 278 12.97 -25.64 -3.00
C ALA A 278 13.27 -24.43 -2.13
N SER A 279 14.12 -23.51 -2.59
CA SER A 279 14.43 -22.27 -1.87
C SER A 279 13.18 -21.39 -1.73
N ARG A 280 12.32 -21.37 -2.76
CA ARG A 280 11.03 -20.66 -2.72
C ARG A 280 10.07 -21.25 -1.71
N GLN A 281 9.98 -22.58 -1.65
CA GLN A 281 9.12 -23.28 -0.67
C GLN A 281 9.61 -23.01 0.76
N ALA A 282 10.92 -23.03 0.98
CA ALA A 282 11.51 -22.68 2.28
C ALA A 282 11.20 -21.24 2.68
N ALA A 283 11.35 -20.28 1.75
CA ALA A 283 10.98 -18.89 1.99
C ALA A 283 9.48 -18.72 2.29
N ALA A 284 8.61 -19.43 1.56
CA ALA A 284 7.17 -19.41 1.80
C ALA A 284 6.81 -19.95 3.19
N ALA A 285 7.41 -21.07 3.60
CA ALA A 285 7.20 -21.65 4.93
C ALA A 285 7.66 -20.71 6.05
N ALA A 286 8.85 -20.10 5.89
CA ALA A 286 9.35 -19.13 6.85
C ALA A 286 8.45 -17.88 6.95
N LEU A 287 7.97 -17.36 5.81
CA LEU A 287 7.04 -16.23 5.80
C LEU A 287 5.68 -16.57 6.44
N ALA A 288 5.16 -17.77 6.21
CA ALA A 288 3.89 -18.22 6.78
C ALA A 288 3.95 -18.42 8.31
N ALA A 289 5.13 -18.72 8.85
CA ALA A 289 5.36 -18.85 10.29
C ALA A 289 5.55 -17.50 11.00
N ARG A 290 5.65 -16.39 10.27
CA ARG A 290 5.83 -15.05 10.86
C ARG A 290 4.58 -14.62 11.62
N PRO A 291 4.73 -13.98 12.79
CA PRO A 291 3.62 -13.30 13.43
C PRO A 291 3.26 -12.01 12.67
N GLY A 292 2.01 -11.56 12.84
CA GLY A 292 1.54 -10.31 12.26
C GLY A 292 0.86 -10.48 10.90
N PRO A 293 0.89 -9.43 10.05
CA PRO A 293 0.25 -9.44 8.74
C PRO A 293 0.79 -10.55 7.83
N ILE A 294 -0.10 -11.11 6.99
CA ILE A 294 0.32 -12.04 5.95
C ILE A 294 1.16 -11.29 4.91
N VAL A 295 2.41 -11.75 4.71
CA VAL A 295 3.29 -11.23 3.66
C VAL A 295 3.16 -12.06 2.39
N GLY A 296 2.72 -11.44 1.31
CA GLY A 296 2.63 -12.09 0.01
C GLY A 296 4.02 -12.33 -0.62
N LEU A 297 4.33 -13.60 -0.91
CA LEU A 297 5.52 -13.99 -1.66
C LEU A 297 5.25 -14.02 -3.18
N THR A 298 6.13 -13.38 -3.95
CA THR A 298 6.18 -13.52 -5.41
C THR A 298 7.46 -14.24 -5.81
N GLY A 299 7.29 -15.50 -6.23
CA GLY A 299 8.38 -16.34 -6.71
C GLY A 299 8.60 -16.18 -8.21
N LEU A 300 9.86 -16.02 -8.59
CA LEU A 300 10.37 -15.86 -9.94
C LEU A 300 11.50 -16.88 -10.16
N ALA A 301 11.67 -17.35 -11.39
CA ALA A 301 12.85 -18.11 -11.76
C ALA A 301 14.06 -17.16 -11.87
N SER A 302 15.28 -17.65 -11.65
CA SER A 302 16.49 -16.82 -11.79
C SER A 302 16.57 -16.19 -13.18
N GLY A 303 16.90 -14.89 -13.22
CA GLY A 303 16.94 -14.05 -14.42
C GLY A 303 15.58 -13.55 -14.92
N ASP A 304 14.45 -13.92 -14.30
CA ASP A 304 13.13 -13.50 -14.78
C ASP A 304 12.80 -12.05 -14.41
N ALA A 305 13.01 -11.14 -15.37
CA ALA A 305 12.74 -9.71 -15.19
C ALA A 305 11.24 -9.32 -15.23
N ARG A 306 10.29 -10.25 -15.28
CA ARG A 306 8.83 -9.97 -15.37
C ARG A 306 8.18 -9.76 -14.00
N ILE A 307 8.82 -9.00 -13.12
CA ILE A 307 8.36 -8.76 -11.75
C ILE A 307 7.02 -7.98 -11.74
N PRO A 308 5.95 -8.51 -11.10
CA PRO A 308 4.63 -7.87 -11.06
C PRO A 308 4.56 -6.71 -10.06
N LEU A 309 4.66 -5.47 -10.57
CA LEU A 309 4.66 -4.25 -9.76
C LEU A 309 3.36 -4.04 -8.97
N GLU A 310 2.21 -4.51 -9.47
CA GLU A 310 0.94 -4.48 -8.74
C GLU A 310 0.96 -5.29 -7.43
N ARG A 311 1.93 -6.19 -7.26
CA ARG A 311 2.13 -6.93 -5.99
C ARG A 311 2.98 -6.15 -4.97
N LEU A 312 3.58 -5.04 -5.37
CA LEU A 312 4.48 -4.21 -4.55
C LEU A 312 3.83 -2.92 -4.07
N VAL A 313 2.54 -2.76 -4.32
CA VAL A 313 1.76 -1.57 -3.98
C VAL A 313 0.57 -1.95 -3.09
N ILE A 314 -0.05 -0.94 -2.52
CA ILE A 314 -1.33 -0.98 -1.83
C ILE A 314 -2.31 -0.04 -2.54
N GLU A 315 -3.59 -0.24 -2.32
CA GLU A 315 -4.65 0.57 -2.92
C GLU A 315 -5.38 1.35 -1.82
N ARG A 316 -5.82 2.56 -2.12
CA ARG A 316 -6.52 3.44 -1.19
C ARG A 316 -7.81 3.95 -1.82
N SER A 317 -8.93 3.79 -1.11
CA SER A 317 -10.20 4.39 -1.47
C SER A 317 -10.53 5.50 -0.48
N LEU A 318 -10.91 6.67 -1.00
CA LEU A 318 -11.37 7.82 -0.23
C LEU A 318 -12.77 8.21 -0.73
N SER A 319 -13.75 8.18 0.17
CA SER A 319 -15.13 8.53 -0.15
C SER A 319 -15.60 9.69 0.73
N ILE A 320 -15.95 10.80 0.10
CA ILE A 320 -16.33 12.04 0.77
C ILE A 320 -17.79 12.34 0.47
N ASN A 321 -18.61 12.47 1.50
CA ASN A 321 -19.95 13.02 1.36
C ASN A 321 -19.87 14.54 1.17
N THR A 322 -20.04 15.00 -0.07
CA THR A 322 -19.99 16.43 -0.41
C THR A 322 -21.32 17.14 -0.13
N ALA A 323 -22.39 16.39 0.16
CA ALA A 323 -23.69 16.91 0.56
C ALA A 323 -23.89 17.01 2.08
N ALA A 324 -22.85 16.72 2.89
CA ALA A 324 -22.94 16.70 4.35
C ALA A 324 -23.35 18.05 4.99
N ALA A 325 -23.24 19.16 4.25
CA ALA A 325 -23.72 20.47 4.66
C ALA A 325 -25.24 20.68 4.48
N GLY A 326 -25.96 19.70 3.91
CA GLY A 326 -27.41 19.78 3.69
C GLY A 326 -27.83 20.16 2.27
N GLY A 327 -26.91 20.16 1.30
CA GLY A 327 -27.19 20.47 -0.10
C GLY A 327 -26.02 20.10 -1.02
N ASN A 328 -26.28 19.97 -2.32
CA ASN A 328 -25.26 19.63 -3.32
C ASN A 328 -24.96 20.82 -4.23
N ALA A 329 -23.82 21.48 -4.00
CA ALA A 329 -23.42 22.67 -4.74
C ALA A 329 -23.31 22.41 -6.26
N SER A 330 -22.88 21.22 -6.69
CA SER A 330 -22.76 20.87 -8.12
C SER A 330 -24.12 20.74 -8.82
N LEU A 331 -25.18 20.42 -8.09
CA LEU A 331 -26.54 20.38 -8.64
C LEU A 331 -27.16 21.78 -8.72
N MET A 332 -26.72 22.74 -7.90
CA MET A 332 -27.23 24.12 -7.95
C MET A 332 -26.80 24.86 -9.23
N THR A 333 -25.78 24.38 -9.92
CA THR A 333 -25.26 24.96 -11.18
C THR A 333 -25.82 24.27 -12.43
N LEU A 334 -26.63 23.22 -12.29
CA LEU A 334 -27.27 22.51 -13.39
C LEU A 334 -28.72 23.01 -13.50
N GLY A 335 -28.94 23.95 -14.43
CA GLY A 335 -30.24 24.55 -14.74
C GLY A 335 -30.32 24.94 -16.21
#